data_AF-A0A7V8WYX3-F1
#
_entry.id   AF-A0A7V8WYX3-F1
#
_cell.length_a   1.000
_cell.length_b   1.000
_cell.length_c   1.000
_cell.angle_alpha   90.00
_cell.angle_beta   90.00
_cell.angle_gamma   90.00
#
_symmetry.space_group_name_H-M   'P 1'
#
loop_
_entity.id
_entity.type
_entity.pdbx_description
1 polymer ?
#
loop_
_entity_poly.entity_id
_entity_poly.type
_entity_poly.pdbx_seq_one_letter_code
_entity_poly.pdbx_strand_id
1 'polypeptide(L)'
;RVAVDPQAAAALAVIAADEAGHAELGWAVLEWCAAAGGDAVRRVVVAARTDLAVPRVPVLPADLPADVADAHGRGTPPALARMLVDLHAGVLHRLDSLVGSPAVPMVAP
;
A
#
# COMPACT_ATOMS: atom_id res chain seq x y z
N ARG A 1 0.89 15.82 2.28
CA ARG A 1 0.47 17.24 2.25
C ARG A 1 -0.73 17.32 1.31
N VAL A 2 -1.73 18.15 1.58
CA VAL A 2 -2.92 18.26 0.71
C VAL A 2 -2.59 19.18 -0.48
N ALA A 3 -3.05 18.83 -1.68
CA ALA A 3 -2.96 19.70 -2.86
C ALA A 3 -3.77 20.99 -2.63
N VAL A 4 -3.25 22.12 -3.07
CA VAL A 4 -3.96 23.41 -2.98
C VAL A 4 -4.67 23.77 -4.28
N ASP A 5 -4.28 23.15 -5.40
CA ASP A 5 -5.08 23.18 -6.62
C ASP A 5 -6.38 22.36 -6.41
N PRO A 6 -7.58 22.95 -6.60
CA PRO A 6 -8.83 22.26 -6.31
C PRO A 6 -9.09 21.03 -7.19
N GLN A 7 -8.65 21.04 -8.44
CA GLN A 7 -8.84 19.92 -9.36
C GLN A 7 -7.90 18.77 -9.00
N ALA A 8 -6.64 19.09 -8.70
CA ALA A 8 -5.68 18.12 -8.21
C ALA A 8 -6.13 17.50 -6.87
N ALA A 9 -6.65 18.31 -5.94
CA ALA A 9 -7.16 17.82 -4.67
C ALA A 9 -8.35 16.86 -4.85
N ALA A 10 -9.29 17.19 -5.73
CA ALA A 10 -10.42 16.33 -6.05
C ALA A 10 -9.97 15.01 -6.70
N ALA A 11 -9.05 15.08 -7.67
CA ALA A 11 -8.51 13.89 -8.33
C ALA A 11 -7.76 12.99 -7.36
N LEU A 12 -6.89 13.55 -6.50
CA LEU A 12 -6.15 12.79 -5.49
C LEU A 12 -7.06 12.15 -4.46
N ALA A 13 -8.19 12.78 -4.11
CA ALA A 13 -9.16 12.17 -3.19
C ALA A 13 -9.83 10.93 -3.79
N VAL A 14 -10.20 10.97 -5.07
CA VAL A 14 -10.75 9.81 -5.79
C VAL A 14 -9.70 8.70 -5.87
N ILE A 15 -8.48 9.03 -6.30
CA ILE A 15 -7.37 8.05 -6.37
C ILE A 15 -7.12 7.41 -5.00
N ALA A 16 -7.06 8.20 -3.93
CA ALA A 16 -6.83 7.68 -2.59
C ALA A 16 -7.94 6.72 -2.14
N ALA A 17 -9.20 7.00 -2.48
CA ALA A 17 -10.33 6.11 -2.18
C ALA A 17 -10.24 4.80 -2.95
N ASP A 18 -9.92 4.85 -4.24
CA ASP A 18 -9.76 3.67 -5.08
C ASP A 18 -8.60 2.79 -4.62
N GLU A 19 -7.43 3.38 -4.33
CA GLU A 19 -6.27 2.62 -3.84
C GLU A 19 -6.50 2.01 -2.46
N ALA A 20 -7.28 2.66 -1.59
CA ALA A 20 -7.71 2.04 -0.33
C ALA A 20 -8.61 0.83 -0.59
N GLY A 21 -9.55 0.91 -1.53
CA GLY A 21 -10.39 -0.21 -1.94
C GLY A 21 -9.59 -1.37 -2.53
N HIS A 22 -8.62 -1.08 -3.40
CA HIS A 22 -7.71 -2.09 -3.95
C HIS A 22 -6.87 -2.76 -2.88
N ALA A 23 -6.36 -1.99 -1.90
CA ALA A 23 -5.61 -2.54 -0.78
C ALA A 23 -6.48 -3.51 0.04
N GLU A 24 -7.69 -3.11 0.42
CA GLU A 24 -8.60 -3.98 1.19
C GLU A 24 -9.00 -5.24 0.42
N LEU A 25 -9.27 -5.13 -0.89
CA LEU A 25 -9.51 -6.30 -1.72
C LEU A 25 -8.30 -7.24 -1.76
N GLY A 26 -7.09 -6.69 -1.92
CA GLY A 26 -5.85 -7.47 -1.90
C GLY A 26 -5.66 -8.23 -0.58
N TRP A 27 -5.96 -7.58 0.55
CA TRP A 27 -5.89 -8.24 1.86
C TRP A 27 -6.92 -9.34 2.03
N ALA A 28 -8.17 -9.10 1.63
CA ALA A 28 -9.22 -10.12 1.69
C ALA A 28 -8.87 -11.37 0.84
N VAL A 29 -8.25 -11.19 -0.33
CA VAL A 29 -7.76 -12.29 -1.16
C VAL A 29 -6.64 -13.06 -0.44
N LEU A 30 -5.69 -12.37 0.18
CA LEU A 30 -4.61 -13.02 0.92
C LEU A 30 -5.12 -13.80 2.15
N GLU A 31 -6.08 -13.24 2.88
CA GLU A 31 -6.77 -13.91 4.00
C GLU A 31 -7.49 -15.18 3.55
N TRP A 32 -8.25 -15.10 2.46
CA TRP A 32 -8.91 -16.26 1.87
C TRP A 32 -7.90 -17.34 1.44
N CYS A 33 -6.83 -16.95 0.73
CA CYS A 33 -5.77 -17.87 0.31
C CYS A 33 -5.08 -18.55 1.51
N ALA A 34 -4.79 -17.80 2.58
CA ALA A 34 -4.15 -18.33 3.78
C ALA A 34 -5.07 -19.29 4.56
N ALA A 35 -6.38 -19.03 4.58
CA ALA A 35 -7.37 -19.91 5.18
C ALA A 35 -7.56 -21.20 4.38
N ALA A 36 -7.72 -21.08 3.05
CA ALA A 36 -7.98 -22.23 2.17
C ALA A 36 -6.74 -23.09 1.90
N GLY A 37 -5.56 -22.47 1.74
CA GLY A 37 -4.31 -23.15 1.40
C GLY A 37 -3.45 -23.55 2.60
N GLY A 38 -3.81 -23.13 3.81
CA GLY A 38 -3.13 -23.47 5.05
C GLY A 38 -1.63 -23.14 5.07
N ASP A 39 -0.84 -24.00 5.70
CA ASP A 39 0.59 -23.75 5.95
C ASP A 39 1.43 -23.55 4.68
N ALA A 40 1.04 -24.17 3.56
CA ALA A 40 1.76 -24.03 2.30
C ALA A 40 1.72 -22.59 1.79
N VAL A 41 0.53 -21.97 1.79
CA VAL A 41 0.35 -20.57 1.39
C VAL A 41 1.00 -19.64 2.41
N ARG A 42 0.87 -19.92 3.72
CA ARG A 42 1.52 -19.11 4.77
C ARG A 42 3.03 -19.01 4.57
N ARG A 43 3.71 -20.11 4.22
CA ARG A 43 5.15 -20.09 3.91
C ARG A 43 5.48 -19.24 2.69
N VAL A 44 4.65 -19.26 1.65
CA VAL A 44 4.84 -18.41 0.46
C VAL A 44 4.69 -16.94 0.81
N VAL A 45 3.69 -16.57 1.62
CA VAL A 45 3.49 -15.20 2.10
C VAL A 45 4.67 -14.73 2.96
N VAL A 46 5.19 -15.59 3.85
CA VAL A 46 6.40 -15.30 4.64
C VAL A 46 7.61 -15.09 3.74
N ALA A 47 7.80 -15.91 2.70
CA ALA A 47 8.90 -15.73 1.76
C ALA A 47 8.77 -14.41 0.98
N ALA A 48 7.58 -14.11 0.46
CA ALA A 48 7.29 -12.87 -0.27
C ALA A 48 7.54 -11.62 0.57
N ARG A 49 7.37 -11.70 1.90
CA ARG A 49 7.71 -10.61 2.83
C ARG A 49 9.18 -10.24 2.77
N THR A 50 10.08 -11.22 2.71
CA THR A 50 11.54 -10.97 2.66
C THR A 50 11.95 -10.23 1.38
N ASP A 51 11.25 -10.50 0.28
CA ASP A 51 11.52 -9.91 -1.02
C ASP A 51 10.71 -8.63 -1.31
N LEU A 52 9.85 -8.20 -0.38
CA LEU A 52 8.99 -7.05 -0.57
C LEU A 52 9.80 -5.75 -0.56
N ALA A 53 10.02 -5.19 -1.74
CA ALA A 53 10.75 -3.93 -1.91
C ALA A 53 9.95 -2.71 -1.40
N VAL A 54 10.67 -1.70 -0.92
CA VAL A 54 10.09 -0.37 -0.68
C VAL A 54 9.65 0.22 -2.03
N PRO A 55 8.41 0.73 -2.17
CA PRO A 55 7.99 1.35 -3.42
C PRO A 55 8.88 2.54 -3.78
N ARG A 56 9.04 2.79 -5.08
CA ARG A 56 9.89 3.88 -5.56
C ARG A 56 9.08 5.15 -5.75
N VAL A 57 9.72 6.27 -5.45
CA VAL A 57 9.20 7.59 -5.78
C VAL A 57 9.24 7.79 -7.30
N PRO A 58 8.12 8.13 -7.97
CA PRO A 58 8.15 8.47 -9.38
C PRO A 58 9.04 9.70 -9.65
N VAL A 59 9.87 9.62 -10.68
CA VAL A 59 10.70 10.75 -11.14
C VAL A 59 9.82 11.67 -11.99
N LEU A 60 9.77 12.95 -11.63
CA LEU A 60 9.08 13.96 -12.43
C LEU A 60 10.01 14.55 -13.49
N PRO A 61 9.47 15.10 -14.59
CA PRO A 61 10.26 15.84 -15.57
C PRO A 61 11.09 16.95 -14.90
N ALA A 62 12.34 17.12 -15.33
CA ALA A 62 13.27 18.07 -14.72
C ALA A 62 12.86 19.54 -14.94
N ASP A 63 12.06 19.80 -15.96
CA ASP A 63 11.51 21.10 -16.34
C ASP A 63 10.18 21.42 -15.63
N LEU A 64 9.64 20.50 -14.82
CA LEU A 64 8.43 20.76 -14.05
C LEU A 64 8.71 21.77 -12.93
N PRO A 65 8.01 22.92 -12.90
CA PRO A 65 8.19 23.90 -11.83
C PRO A 65 7.83 23.33 -10.45
N ALA A 66 8.67 23.61 -9.45
CA ALA A 66 8.51 23.07 -8.11
C ALA A 66 7.22 23.54 -7.41
N ASP A 67 6.82 24.79 -7.67
CA ASP A 67 5.55 25.38 -7.19
C ASP A 67 4.33 24.68 -7.79
N VAL A 68 4.39 24.30 -9.07
CA VAL A 68 3.34 23.50 -9.73
C VAL A 68 3.27 22.12 -9.09
N ALA A 69 4.40 21.42 -8.92
CA ALA A 69 4.43 20.12 -8.28
C ALA A 69 3.89 20.17 -6.84
N ASP A 70 4.26 21.19 -6.08
CA ASP A 70 3.79 21.40 -4.72
C ASP A 70 2.29 21.74 -4.68
N ALA A 71 1.80 22.57 -5.60
CA ALA A 71 0.39 22.92 -5.69
C ALA A 71 -0.50 21.69 -5.94
N HIS A 72 0.03 20.71 -6.67
CA HIS A 72 -0.64 19.45 -7.00
C HIS A 72 -0.40 18.35 -5.96
N GLY A 73 0.14 18.68 -4.78
CA GLY A 73 0.22 17.75 -3.65
C GLY A 73 1.37 16.74 -3.72
N ARG A 74 2.35 16.93 -4.62
CA ARG A 74 3.51 16.04 -4.75
C ARG A 74 4.25 15.87 -3.43
N GLY A 75 4.45 16.97 -2.70
CA GLY A 75 5.27 17.01 -1.49
C GLY A 75 6.77 17.00 -1.77
N THR A 76 7.56 17.28 -0.75
CA THR A 76 9.02 17.33 -0.87
C THR A 76 9.62 15.92 -0.91
N PRO A 77 10.77 15.71 -1.58
CA PRO A 77 11.42 14.40 -1.63
C PRO A 77 11.62 13.74 -0.25
N PRO A 78 12.03 14.47 0.82
CA PRO A 78 12.12 13.87 2.15
C PRO A 78 10.77 13.43 2.74
N ALA A 79 9.69 14.18 2.49
CA ALA A 79 8.35 13.82 2.98
C ALA A 79 7.81 12.57 2.28
N LEU A 80 8.06 12.45 0.98
CA LEU A 80 7.71 11.28 0.18
C LEU A 80 8.49 10.05 0.60
N ALA A 81 9.80 10.17 0.78
CA ALA A 81 10.63 9.07 1.26
C ALA A 81 10.13 8.54 2.61
N ARG A 82 9.78 9.45 3.54
CA ARG A 82 9.19 9.07 4.83
C ARG A 82 7.85 8.34 4.68
N MET A 83 6.93 8.90 3.89
CA MET A 83 5.63 8.28 3.63
C MET A 83 5.78 6.86 3.05
N LEU A 84 6.72 6.63 2.14
CA LEU A 84 6.95 5.31 1.55
C LEU A 84 7.55 4.31 2.54
N VAL A 85 8.44 4.76 3.43
CA VAL A 85 8.96 3.94 4.52
C VAL A 85 7.84 3.56 5.49
N ASP A 86 7.01 4.52 5.89
CA ASP A 86 5.89 4.30 6.80
C ASP A 86 4.84 3.34 6.18
N LEU A 87 4.53 3.52 4.89
CA LEU A 87 3.66 2.64 4.12
C LEU A 87 4.22 1.21 4.08
N HIS A 88 5.50 1.06 3.73
CA HIS A 88 6.14 -0.25 3.64
C HIS A 88 6.16 -0.96 5.00
N ALA A 89 6.48 -0.24 6.08
CA ALA A 89 6.41 -0.77 7.44
C ALA A 89 4.99 -1.21 7.83
N GLY A 90 3.97 -0.43 7.46
CA GLY A 90 2.57 -0.79 7.67
C GLY A 90 2.14 -2.06 6.93
N VAL A 91 2.57 -2.22 5.67
CA VAL A 91 2.31 -3.44 4.89
C VAL A 91 2.99 -4.66 5.52
N LEU A 92 4.25 -4.53 5.94
CA LEU A 92 4.97 -5.61 6.64
C LEU A 92 4.26 -6.00 7.95
N HIS A 93 3.79 -5.02 8.72
CA HIS A 93 3.06 -5.27 9.96
C HIS A 93 1.73 -6.01 9.73
N ARG A 94 0.98 -5.64 8.68
CA ARG A 94 -0.27 -6.35 8.33
C ARG A 94 0.00 -7.76 7.84
N LEU A 95 1.07 -7.98 7.07
CA LEU A 95 1.53 -9.33 6.69
C LEU A 95 1.87 -10.19 7.92
N ASP A 96 2.57 -9.62 8.92
CA ASP A 96 2.92 -10.34 10.15
C ASP A 96 1.66 -10.78 10.92
N SER A 97 0.62 -9.93 10.93
CA SER A 97 -0.67 -10.27 11.55
C SER A 97 -1.39 -11.40 10.81
N LEU A 98 -1.32 -11.41 9.48
CA LEU A 98 -1.91 -12.46 8.63
C LEU A 98 -1.26 -13.83 8.87
N VAL A 99 0.07 -13.88 8.90
CA VAL A 99 0.81 -15.14 9.06
C VAL A 99 0.80 -15.65 10.50
N GLY A 100 0.72 -14.75 11.49
CA GLY A 100 0.67 -15.07 12.93
C GLY A 100 -0.72 -15.46 13.45
N SER A 101 -1.80 -15.14 12.72
CA SER A 101 -3.17 -15.51 13.12
C SER A 101 -3.45 -16.99 12.84
N PRO A 102 -3.98 -17.78 13.80
CA PRO A 102 -4.37 -19.17 13.54
C PRO A 102 -5.41 -19.22 12.42
N ALA A 103 -5.34 -20.25 11.58
CA ALA A 103 -6.35 -20.44 10.53
C ALA A 103 -7.73 -20.57 11.17
N VAL A 104 -8.67 -19.70 10.81
CA VAL A 104 -10.08 -19.88 11.19
C VAL A 104 -10.60 -21.06 10.37
N PRO A 105 -11.05 -22.16 11.01
CA PRO A 105 -11.61 -23.28 10.27
C PRO A 105 -12.90 -22.82 9.59
N MET A 106 -12.95 -22.97 8.28
CA MET A 106 -14.13 -22.69 7.49
C MET A 106 -15.18 -23.77 7.79
N VAL A 107 -16.27 -23.39 8.46
CA VAL A 107 -17.44 -24.26 8.59
C VAL A 107 -18.05 -24.38 7.20
N ALA A 108 -17.98 -25.58 6.61
CA ALA A 108 -18.66 -25.88 5.36
C ALA A 108 -20.19 -25.78 5.57
N PRO A 109 -20.96 -25.28 4.57
CA PRO A 109 -22.41 -25.22 4.64
C PRO A 109 -23.06 -26.61 4.69
#